data_AF-A0A9P6FKI7-F1
#
_entry.id   AF-A0A9P6FKI7-F1
#
_cell.length_a   1.000
_cell.length_b   1.000
_cell.length_c   1.000
_cell.angle_alpha   90.00
_cell.angle_beta   90.00
_cell.angle_gamma   90.00
#
_symmetry.space_group_name_H-M   'P 1'
#
loop_
_entity.id
_entity.type
_entity.pdbx_description
1 polymer ?
#
loop_
_entity_poly.entity_id
_entity_poly.type
_entity_poly.pdbx_seq_one_letter_code
_entity_poly.pdbx_strand_id
1 'polypeptide(L)'
;KRDNRCGKTAPYLFKEFKHHLMARDIYGDGEGDYEIWNISHIGGHKFAGNIIVHKDDGMAVWYGRVEPCHCLAVVERTIEKGEVIKELYRGGMIGSFDPSRKKLAW
;
A
#
# COMPACT_ATOMS: atom_id res chain seq x y z
N LYS A 1 -23.26 1.99 4.47
CA LYS A 1 -23.09 1.72 5.92
C LYS A 1 -21.60 1.44 6.18
N ARG A 2 -20.94 2.24 7.03
CA ARG A 2 -19.51 2.06 7.41
C ARG A 2 -19.37 0.71 8.10
N ASP A 3 -18.40 -0.06 7.68
CA ASP A 3 -18.16 -1.42 8.17
C ASP A 3 -16.91 -1.43 9.06
N ASN A 4 -17.01 -2.05 10.23
CA ASN A 4 -15.97 -2.06 11.25
C ASN A 4 -14.79 -2.99 10.90
N ARG A 5 -14.87 -3.78 9.82
CA ARG A 5 -13.79 -4.67 9.37
C ARG A 5 -12.45 -3.93 9.20
N CYS A 6 -12.44 -2.73 8.61
CA CYS A 6 -11.20 -1.96 8.48
C CYS A 6 -10.60 -1.57 9.84
N GLY A 7 -11.44 -1.21 10.82
CA GLY A 7 -10.98 -0.87 12.17
C GLY A 7 -10.42 -2.07 12.96
N LYS A 8 -10.87 -3.29 12.64
CA LYS A 8 -10.34 -4.52 13.24
C LYS A 8 -9.04 -4.99 12.59
N THR A 9 -8.94 -4.91 11.27
CA THR A 9 -7.79 -5.42 10.51
C THR A 9 -6.61 -4.45 10.50
N ALA A 10 -6.86 -3.14 10.56
CA ALA A 10 -5.80 -2.12 10.45
C ALA A 10 -4.65 -2.29 11.46
N PRO A 11 -4.88 -2.56 12.77
CA PRO A 11 -3.78 -2.74 13.72
C PRO A 11 -2.86 -3.93 13.38
N TYR A 12 -3.41 -5.01 12.84
CA TYR A 12 -2.62 -6.19 12.45
C TYR A 12 -1.77 -5.89 11.22
N LEU A 13 -2.35 -5.25 10.20
CA LEU A 13 -1.61 -4.84 9.01
C LEU A 13 -0.51 -3.84 9.37
N PHE A 14 -0.80 -2.85 10.21
CA PHE A 14 0.16 -1.86 10.66
C PHE A 14 1.36 -2.54 11.34
N LYS A 15 1.10 -3.44 12.30
CA LYS A 15 2.13 -4.19 13.00
C LYS A 15 3.00 -5.01 12.05
N GLU A 16 2.37 -5.72 11.10
CA GLU A 16 3.08 -6.62 10.18
C GLU A 16 3.93 -5.85 9.16
N PHE A 17 3.40 -4.77 8.58
CA PHE A 17 4.19 -3.90 7.71
C PHE A 17 5.36 -3.27 8.47
N LYS A 18 5.13 -2.75 9.67
CA LYS A 18 6.21 -2.17 10.49
C LYS A 18 7.28 -3.21 10.81
N HIS A 19 6.90 -4.44 11.14
CA HIS A 19 7.84 -5.53 11.38
C HIS A 19 8.75 -5.79 10.16
N HIS A 20 8.19 -5.89 8.95
CA HIS A 20 8.97 -6.16 7.74
C HIS A 20 9.85 -5.00 7.30
N LEU A 21 9.39 -3.75 7.45
CA LEU A 21 10.20 -2.57 7.12
C LEU A 21 11.35 -2.37 8.12
N MET A 22 11.10 -2.58 9.42
CA MET A 22 12.15 -2.52 10.45
C MET A 22 13.21 -3.62 10.25
N ALA A 23 12.79 -4.84 9.89
CA ALA A 23 13.71 -5.95 9.62
C ALA A 23 14.64 -5.69 8.42
N ARG A 24 14.33 -4.69 7.59
CA ARG A 24 15.08 -4.26 6.41
C ARG A 24 15.83 -2.95 6.60
N ASP A 25 15.72 -2.34 7.78
CA ASP A 25 16.30 -1.02 8.11
C ASP A 25 15.82 0.13 7.20
N ILE A 26 14.58 0.04 6.71
CA ILE A 26 13.96 1.03 5.81
C ILE A 26 12.72 1.71 6.40
N TYR A 27 12.41 1.45 7.68
CA TYR A 27 11.29 2.10 8.38
C TYR A 27 11.72 3.45 8.95
N GLY A 28 11.05 4.52 8.51
CA GLY A 28 11.56 5.86 8.68
C GLY A 28 11.23 6.59 9.98
N ASP A 29 10.08 6.38 10.60
CA ASP A 29 9.63 7.12 11.80
C ASP A 29 10.00 8.63 11.83
N GLY A 30 10.04 9.29 10.67
CA GLY A 30 10.45 10.70 10.49
C GLY A 30 11.81 10.95 9.82
N GLU A 31 12.70 9.95 9.69
CA GLU A 31 14.06 10.10 9.13
C GLU A 31 14.51 9.02 8.12
N GLY A 32 13.72 7.98 7.84
CA GLY A 32 14.09 6.91 6.89
C GLY A 32 13.17 6.77 5.68
N ASP A 33 13.46 5.78 4.83
CA ASP A 33 12.94 5.70 3.45
C ASP A 33 11.42 5.52 3.34
N TYR A 34 10.80 4.78 4.27
CA TYR A 34 9.35 4.49 4.22
C TYR A 34 8.65 4.71 5.55
N GLU A 35 7.49 5.36 5.48
CA GLU A 35 6.60 5.59 6.62
C GLU A 35 5.25 4.89 6.43
N ILE A 36 4.62 4.49 7.54
CA ILE A 36 3.30 3.87 7.54
C ILE A 36 2.32 4.78 8.27
N TRP A 37 1.25 5.18 7.59
CA TRP A 37 0.21 6.04 8.13
C TRP A 37 -1.15 5.35 8.13
N ASN A 38 -1.91 5.49 9.22
CA ASN A 38 -3.29 5.02 9.28
C ASN A 38 -4.23 6.03 8.60
N ILE A 39 -5.17 5.53 7.81
CA ILE A 39 -6.22 6.33 7.18
C ILE A 39 -7.60 5.91 7.67
N SER A 40 -8.50 6.89 7.81
CA SER A 40 -9.81 6.68 8.43
C SER A 40 -10.70 5.71 7.66
N HIS A 41 -10.93 5.99 6.37
CA HIS A 41 -11.76 5.14 5.52
C HIS A 41 -11.61 5.53 4.05
N ILE A 42 -11.22 4.57 3.20
CA ILE A 42 -11.23 4.72 1.74
C ILE A 42 -11.97 3.53 1.11
N GLY A 43 -12.94 3.82 0.25
CA GLY A 43 -13.71 2.81 -0.48
C GLY A 43 -14.74 2.04 0.36
N GLY A 44 -15.47 1.13 -0.28
CA GLY A 44 -16.46 0.29 0.39
C GLY A 44 -15.83 -0.90 1.13
N HIS A 45 -16.58 -1.49 2.06
CA HIS A 45 -16.15 -2.63 2.88
C HIS A 45 -15.77 -3.90 2.10
N LYS A 46 -16.14 -3.96 0.81
CA LYS A 46 -15.78 -5.03 -0.12
C LYS A 46 -14.26 -5.13 -0.32
N PHE A 47 -13.52 -4.11 0.09
CA PHE A 47 -12.08 -3.97 -0.04
C PHE A 47 -11.36 -3.75 1.31
N ALA A 48 -11.96 -4.16 2.44
CA ALA A 48 -11.31 -4.07 3.74
C ALA A 48 -9.87 -4.62 3.70
N GLY A 49 -8.96 -4.01 4.46
CA GLY A 49 -7.52 -4.18 4.22
C GLY A 49 -7.07 -3.39 3.00
N ASN A 50 -7.44 -2.10 2.93
CA ASN A 50 -6.94 -1.21 1.88
C ASN A 50 -5.52 -0.76 2.24
N ILE A 51 -4.62 -0.84 1.27
CA ILE A 51 -3.26 -0.31 1.36
C ILE A 51 -3.03 0.58 0.15
N ILE A 52 -2.44 1.76 0.38
CA ILE A 52 -2.03 2.67 -0.67
C ILE A 52 -0.52 2.83 -0.54
N VAL A 53 0.21 2.44 -1.58
CA VAL A 53 1.65 2.62 -1.67
C VAL A 53 1.89 3.84 -2.55
N HIS A 54 2.40 4.91 -1.97
CA HIS A 54 2.87 6.10 -2.70
C HIS A 54 4.32 5.90 -3.11
N LYS A 55 4.65 6.34 -4.33
CA LYS A 55 6.00 6.33 -4.88
C LYS A 55 6.47 7.77 -5.10
N ASP A 56 7.78 7.98 -5.04
CA ASP A 56 8.39 9.32 -5.18
C ASP A 56 8.15 9.95 -6.55
N ASP A 57 7.86 9.12 -7.54
CA ASP A 57 7.61 9.51 -8.91
C ASP A 57 6.17 10.01 -9.15
N GLY A 58 5.41 10.26 -8.08
CA GLY A 58 4.03 10.74 -8.12
C GLY A 58 3.01 9.65 -8.48
N MET A 59 3.44 8.38 -8.57
CA MET A 59 2.54 7.26 -8.76
C MET A 59 2.06 6.70 -7.42
N ALA A 60 0.92 6.01 -7.47
CA ALA A 60 0.42 5.27 -6.32
C ALA A 60 -0.25 3.97 -6.77
N VAL A 61 -0.13 2.92 -5.97
CA VAL A 61 -0.82 1.65 -6.19
C VAL A 61 -1.78 1.42 -5.03
N TRP A 62 -3.02 1.05 -5.34
CA TRP A 62 -4.06 0.74 -4.37
C TRP A 62 -4.30 -0.75 -4.36
N TYR A 63 -4.11 -1.35 -3.18
CA TYR A 63 -4.47 -2.72 -2.89
C TYR A 63 -5.73 -2.76 -2.03
N GLY A 64 -6.53 -3.81 -2.20
CA GLY A 64 -7.64 -4.14 -1.31
C GLY A 64 -7.59 -5.60 -0.91
N ARG A 65 -8.35 -5.97 0.14
CA ARG A 65 -8.36 -7.36 0.67
C ARG A 65 -6.98 -7.82 1.15
N VAL A 66 -6.13 -6.89 1.56
CA VAL A 66 -4.83 -7.23 2.13
C VAL A 66 -5.04 -7.84 3.51
N GLU A 67 -4.31 -8.91 3.76
CA GLU A 67 -4.27 -9.65 5.01
C GLU A 67 -2.81 -9.69 5.49
N PRO A 68 -2.52 -9.98 6.77
CA PRO A 68 -1.14 -9.96 7.28
C PRO A 68 -0.16 -10.83 6.47
N CYS A 69 -0.60 -12.00 5.98
CA CYS A 69 0.24 -12.87 5.14
C CYS A 69 0.69 -12.23 3.82
N HIS A 70 0.00 -11.19 3.34
CA HIS A 70 0.34 -10.47 2.12
C HIS A 70 1.36 -9.34 2.35
N CYS A 71 1.60 -8.93 3.60
CA CYS A 71 2.44 -7.76 3.92
C CYS A 71 3.86 -7.93 3.39
N LEU A 72 4.49 -9.10 3.61
CA LEU A 72 5.82 -9.39 3.10
C LEU A 72 5.89 -9.26 1.58
N ALA A 73 4.92 -9.83 0.87
CA ALA A 73 4.87 -9.79 -0.59
C ALA A 73 4.72 -8.34 -1.10
N VAL A 74 3.94 -7.50 -0.43
CA VAL A 74 3.82 -6.07 -0.78
C VAL A 74 5.16 -5.35 -0.60
N VAL A 75 5.91 -5.63 0.48
CA VAL A 75 7.25 -5.06 0.69
C VAL A 75 8.21 -5.52 -0.42
N GLU A 76 8.35 -6.82 -0.62
CA GLU A 76 9.34 -7.38 -1.55
C GLU A 76 9.04 -7.07 -3.02
N ARG A 77 7.77 -7.12 -3.41
CA ARG A 77 7.39 -6.94 -4.81
C ARG A 77 7.14 -5.48 -5.12
N THR A 78 6.37 -4.78 -4.30
CA THR A 78 5.93 -3.42 -4.63
C THR A 78 6.92 -2.35 -4.18
N ILE A 79 7.42 -2.47 -2.95
CA ILE A 79 8.33 -1.46 -2.39
C ILE A 79 9.72 -1.63 -2.99
N GLU A 80 10.31 -2.83 -2.92
CA GLU A 80 11.69 -3.06 -3.37
C GLU A 80 11.82 -3.17 -4.90
N LYS A 81 10.91 -3.91 -5.56
CA LYS A 81 11.00 -4.21 -7.01
C LYS A 81 10.12 -3.33 -7.89
N GLY A 82 9.23 -2.54 -7.30
CA GLY A 82 8.28 -1.70 -8.04
C GLY A 82 7.15 -2.46 -8.75
N GLU A 83 7.00 -3.76 -8.52
CA GLU A 83 6.02 -4.65 -9.14
C GLU A 83 4.63 -4.59 -8.48
N VAL A 84 3.59 -4.80 -9.28
CA VAL A 84 2.20 -4.87 -8.80
C VAL A 84 1.75 -6.31 -8.57
N ILE A 85 1.15 -6.55 -7.41
CA ILE A 85 0.49 -7.82 -7.08
C ILE A 85 -0.92 -7.81 -7.66
N LYS A 86 -1.12 -8.49 -8.80
CA LYS A 86 -2.35 -8.43 -9.60
C LYS A 86 -3.59 -8.88 -8.82
N GLU A 87 -3.43 -9.86 -7.94
CA GLU A 87 -4.50 -10.47 -7.15
C GLU A 87 -5.10 -9.50 -6.13
N LEU A 88 -4.29 -8.55 -5.65
CA LEU A 88 -4.68 -7.55 -4.65
C LEU A 88 -5.01 -6.20 -5.30
N TYR A 89 -4.66 -6.01 -6.58
CA TYR A 89 -4.74 -4.74 -7.29
C TYR A 89 -6.16 -4.22 -7.38
N ARG A 90 -6.35 -2.96 -6.98
CA ARG A 90 -7.64 -2.26 -7.00
C ARG A 90 -7.63 -1.02 -7.90
N GLY A 91 -6.46 -0.47 -8.20
CA GLY A 91 -6.30 0.74 -8.99
C GLY A 91 -4.97 1.42 -8.68
N GLY A 92 -4.75 2.57 -9.30
CA GLY A 92 -3.54 3.34 -9.04
C GLY A 92 -3.56 4.71 -9.70
N MET A 93 -2.64 5.56 -9.28
CA MET A 93 -2.32 6.82 -9.93
C MET A 93 -1.17 6.55 -10.90
N ILE A 94 -1.44 6.73 -12.19
CA ILE A 94 -0.52 6.38 -13.31
C ILE A 94 -0.02 7.65 -14.02
N GLY A 95 0.63 8.54 -13.28
CA GLY A 95 1.27 9.74 -13.86
C GLY A 95 0.29 10.72 -14.50
N SER A 96 -0.97 10.76 -14.07
CA SER A 96 -2.04 11.58 -14.66
C SER A 96 -1.81 13.11 -14.59
N PHE A 97 -0.76 13.57 -13.90
CA PHE A 97 -0.34 14.97 -13.83
C PHE A 97 0.94 15.29 -14.63
N ASP A 98 1.59 14.29 -15.23
CA ASP A 98 2.74 14.48 -16.13
C ASP A 98 2.31 14.16 -17.58
N PRO A 99 2.04 15.17 -18.42
CA PRO A 99 1.63 14.97 -19.81
C PRO A 99 2.69 14.25 -20.66
N SER A 100 3.96 14.21 -20.21
CA SER A 100 5.09 13.64 -20.93
C SER A 100 5.33 12.15 -20.65
N ARG A 101 4.76 11.62 -19.54
CA ARG A 101 4.90 10.21 -19.18
C ARG A 101 3.91 9.35 -19.92
N LYS A 102 4.41 8.34 -20.64
CA LYS A 102 3.57 7.29 -21.25
C LYS A 102 2.71 6.66 -20.15
N LYS A 103 1.40 6.62 -20.35
CA LYS A 103 0.48 5.80 -19.53
C LYS A 103 1.09 4.40 -19.44
N LEU A 104 1.38 3.94 -18.22
CA LEU A 104 1.77 2.56 -17.99
C LEU A 104 0.70 1.66 -18.61
N ALA A 105 1.10 0.87 -19.60
CA ALA A 105 0.25 -0.15 -20.18
C ALA A 105 0.14 -1.28 -19.16
N TRP A 106 -1.03 -1.39 -18.53
CA TRP A 106 -1.42 -2.53 -17.72
C TRP A 106 -2.17 -3.53 -18.59
#